data_AF-A0A914C5H4-F1
#
_entry.id   AF-A0A914C5H4-F1
#
_cell.length_a   1.000
_cell.length_b   1.000
_cell.length_c   1.000
_cell.angle_alpha   90.00
_cell.angle_beta   90.00
_cell.angle_gamma   90.00
#
_symmetry.space_group_name_H-M   'P 1'
#
loop_
_entity.id
_entity.type
_entity.pdbx_description
1 polymer ?
#
loop_
_entity_poly.entity_id
_entity_poly.type
_entity_poly.pdbx_seq_one_letter_code
_entity_poly.pdbx_strand_id
1 'polypeptide(L)'
;MFQPDWWIYGWLSGASGILNLFNWTSNHYWRAFTSIVVVVGTLETIFLYWSIRHVEQAPLVEHSYKLEEGRNLLLAAASVSLAVSSRLNTDSYSGFISYFRALILIFALIGMVPIIGYSTCFFNRDLPICHYFH
;
A
#
# COMPACT_ATOMS: atom_id res chain seq x y z
N MET A 1 -5.06 16.60 -21.35
CA MET A 1 -5.87 15.50 -20.80
C MET A 1 -4.89 14.38 -20.45
N PHE A 2 -4.28 14.43 -19.27
CA PHE A 2 -3.39 13.35 -18.81
C PHE A 2 -4.28 12.16 -18.48
N GLN A 3 -4.11 11.05 -19.22
CA GLN A 3 -4.77 9.80 -18.87
C GLN A 3 -4.12 9.27 -17.60
N PRO A 4 -4.88 8.91 -16.56
CA PRO A 4 -4.30 8.34 -15.34
C PRO A 4 -3.58 7.05 -15.72
N ASP A 5 -2.30 6.98 -15.39
CA ASP A 5 -1.43 5.83 -15.67
C ASP A 5 -1.80 4.69 -14.72
N TRP A 6 -2.99 4.11 -14.93
CA TRP A 6 -3.59 3.05 -14.12
C TRP A 6 -2.70 1.80 -14.00
N TRP A 7 -1.79 1.62 -14.96
CA TRP A 7 -0.79 0.57 -14.96
C TRP A 7 0.27 0.76 -13.86
N ILE A 8 0.57 1.99 -13.44
CA ILE A 8 1.52 2.22 -12.33
C ILE A 8 0.92 1.65 -11.03
N TYR A 9 -0.38 1.83 -10.82
CA TYR A 9 -1.06 1.33 -9.63
C TYR A 9 -1.49 -0.14 -9.76
N GLY A 10 -1.79 -0.60 -10.98
CA GLY A 10 -2.51 -1.85 -11.22
C GLY A 10 -1.67 -3.12 -11.11
N TRP A 11 -0.39 -3.08 -11.49
CA TRP A 11 0.40 -4.32 -11.62
C TRP A 11 0.76 -4.93 -10.26
N LEU A 12 1.22 -4.11 -9.32
CA LEU A 12 1.60 -4.55 -7.99
C LEU A 12 0.39 -4.80 -7.07
N SER A 13 -0.68 -4.01 -7.23
CA SER A 13 -1.97 -4.27 -6.58
C SER A 13 -2.60 -5.58 -7.08
N GLY A 14 -2.58 -5.79 -8.40
CA GLY A 14 -3.07 -7.01 -9.05
C GLY A 14 -2.25 -8.23 -8.65
N ALA A 15 -0.91 -8.12 -8.65
CA ALA A 15 -0.03 -9.19 -8.17
C ALA A 15 -0.30 -9.52 -6.70
N SER A 16 -0.43 -8.52 -5.82
CA SER A 16 -0.75 -8.72 -4.41
C SER A 16 -2.12 -9.37 -4.20
N GLY A 17 -3.12 -9.00 -5.02
CA GLY A 17 -4.44 -9.63 -5.04
C GLY A 17 -4.41 -11.10 -5.47
N ILE A 18 -3.71 -11.41 -6.57
CA ILE A 18 -3.54 -12.78 -7.06
C ILE A 18 -2.82 -13.65 -6.02
N LEU A 19 -1.78 -13.11 -5.37
CA LEU A 19 -1.05 -13.82 -4.32
C LEU A 19 -1.90 -14.10 -3.07
N ASN A 20 -2.90 -13.25 -2.78
CA ASN A 20 -3.86 -13.52 -1.70
C ASN A 20 -4.90 -14.58 -2.07
N LEU A 21 -5.29 -14.69 -3.34
CA LEU A 21 -6.21 -15.73 -3.80
C LEU A 21 -5.55 -17.12 -3.87
N PHE A 22 -4.25 -17.17 -4.19
CA PHE A 22 -3.50 -18.42 -4.32
C PHE A 22 -2.46 -18.56 -3.19
N ASN A 23 -2.87 -19.02 -2.02
CA ASN A 23 -1.96 -19.20 -0.89
C ASN A 23 -1.26 -20.57 -0.93
N TRP A 24 -0.26 -20.72 -1.80
CA TRP A 24 0.53 -21.97 -1.91
C TRP A 24 1.70 -21.98 -0.92
N THR A 25 1.38 -22.26 0.35
CA THR A 25 2.34 -22.19 1.48
C THR A 25 3.44 -23.25 1.43
N SER A 26 3.26 -24.34 0.69
CA SER A 26 4.19 -25.46 0.62
C SER A 26 5.43 -25.18 -0.24
N ASN A 27 5.37 -24.26 -1.21
CA ASN A 27 6.46 -24.02 -2.14
C ASN A 27 7.39 -22.88 -1.66
N HIS A 28 8.68 -23.18 -1.46
CA HIS A 28 9.66 -22.18 -1.03
C HIS A 28 9.80 -21.02 -2.02
N TYR A 29 9.76 -21.28 -3.33
CA TYR A 29 9.85 -20.23 -4.35
C TYR A 29 8.65 -19.28 -4.29
N TRP A 30 7.46 -19.83 -4.02
CA TRP A 30 6.25 -19.02 -3.81
C TRP A 30 6.37 -18.14 -2.57
N ARG A 31 6.89 -18.65 -1.45
CA ARG A 31 7.13 -17.86 -0.23
C ARG A 31 8.15 -16.73 -0.43
N ALA A 32 9.18 -16.96 -1.24
CA ALA A 32 10.17 -15.94 -1.57
C ALA A 32 9.58 -14.86 -2.51
N PHE A 33 8.95 -15.28 -3.60
CA PHE A 33 8.33 -14.38 -4.58
C PHE A 33 7.29 -13.47 -3.92
N THR A 34 6.42 -14.08 -3.14
CA THR A 34 5.35 -13.40 -2.44
C THR A 34 5.95 -12.39 -1.44
N SER A 35 7.04 -12.70 -0.72
CA SER A 35 7.72 -11.74 0.17
C SER A 35 8.25 -10.52 -0.58
N ILE A 36 8.83 -10.74 -1.76
CA ILE A 36 9.35 -9.67 -2.61
C ILE A 36 8.19 -8.78 -3.06
N VAL A 37 7.08 -9.35 -3.54
CA VAL A 37 5.92 -8.56 -3.97
C VAL A 37 5.36 -7.71 -2.83
N VAL A 38 5.29 -8.25 -1.61
CA VAL A 38 4.85 -7.47 -0.44
C VAL A 38 5.81 -6.30 -0.18
N VAL A 39 7.13 -6.53 -0.10
CA VAL A 39 8.09 -5.46 0.19
C VAL A 39 8.09 -4.41 -0.91
N VAL A 40 8.14 -4.83 -2.18
CA VAL A 40 8.16 -3.92 -3.34
C VAL A 40 6.84 -3.14 -3.42
N GLY A 41 5.69 -3.79 -3.25
CA GLY A 41 4.39 -3.13 -3.24
C GLY A 41 4.23 -2.15 -2.07
N THR A 42 4.80 -2.48 -0.91
CA THR A 42 4.83 -1.55 0.24
C THR A 42 5.63 -0.30 -0.09
N LEU A 43 6.84 -0.47 -0.64
CA LEU A 43 7.73 0.63 -1.03
C LEU A 43 7.13 1.50 -2.12
N GLU A 44 6.54 0.89 -3.14
CA GLU A 44 5.86 1.59 -4.23
C GLU A 44 4.68 2.41 -3.70
N THR A 45 3.83 1.81 -2.86
CA THR A 45 2.66 2.51 -2.30
C THR A 45 3.08 3.70 -1.44
N ILE A 46 4.14 3.55 -0.64
CA ILE A 46 4.72 4.64 0.16
C ILE A 46 5.30 5.73 -0.75
N PHE A 47 6.03 5.34 -1.79
CA PHE A 47 6.62 6.26 -2.75
C PHE A 47 5.53 7.07 -3.48
N LEU A 48 4.48 6.42 -3.97
CA LEU A 48 3.36 7.07 -4.64
C LEU A 48 2.63 8.04 -3.70
N TYR A 49 2.35 7.62 -2.46
CA TYR A 49 1.77 8.50 -1.45
C TYR A 49 2.65 9.72 -1.19
N TRP A 50 3.96 9.52 -1.02
CA TRP A 50 4.91 10.60 -0.77
C TRP A 50 4.99 11.56 -1.96
N SER A 51 5.05 11.04 -3.19
CA SER A 51 5.06 11.84 -4.42
C SER A 51 3.80 12.68 -4.57
N ILE A 52 2.62 12.08 -4.41
CA ILE A 52 1.35 12.81 -4.52
C ILE A 52 1.28 13.91 -3.45
N ARG A 53 1.62 13.59 -2.19
CA ARG A 53 1.63 14.57 -1.10
C ARG A 53 2.62 15.70 -1.34
N HIS A 54 3.81 15.39 -1.86
CA HIS A 54 4.82 16.41 -2.14
C HIS A 54 4.41 17.33 -3.30
N VAL A 55 3.74 16.79 -4.32
CA VAL A 55 3.19 17.57 -5.44
C VAL A 55 2.05 18.46 -4.97
N GLU A 56 1.15 17.98 -4.11
CA GLU A 56 0.06 18.81 -3.54
C GLU A 56 0.57 19.96 -2.67
N GLN A 57 1.72 19.78 -2.01
CA GLN A 57 2.37 20.82 -1.21
C GLN A 57 3.22 21.79 -2.04
N ALA A 58 3.44 21.51 -3.32
CA ALA A 58 4.25 22.37 -4.18
C ALA A 58 3.47 23.68 -4.50
N PRO A 59 4.09 24.86 -4.35
CA PRO A 59 3.43 26.17 -4.49
C PRO A 59 2.96 26.49 -5.92
N LEU A 60 3.31 25.64 -6.89
CA LEU A 60 2.97 25.79 -8.30
C LEU A 60 1.66 25.09 -8.68
N VAL A 61 1.12 24.23 -7.81
CA VAL A 61 -0.15 23.54 -8.03
C VAL A 61 -1.24 24.35 -7.33
N GLU A 62 -2.13 24.94 -8.12
CA GLU A 62 -3.32 25.61 -7.63
C GLU A 62 -4.05 24.66 -6.67
N HIS A 63 -4.23 25.04 -5.39
CA HIS A 63 -4.77 24.19 -4.31
C HIS A 63 -6.11 23.48 -4.60
N SER A 64 -6.75 23.83 -5.73
CA SER A 64 -7.97 23.18 -6.23
C SER A 64 -7.71 21.94 -7.09
N TYR A 65 -6.48 21.72 -7.58
CA TYR A 65 -6.11 20.53 -8.35
C TYR A 65 -5.66 19.40 -7.40
N LYS A 66 -6.57 18.96 -6.53
CA LYS A 66 -6.39 17.70 -5.80
C LYS A 66 -6.24 16.60 -6.83
N LEU A 67 -5.10 15.92 -6.88
CA LEU A 67 -4.91 14.82 -7.82
C LEU A 67 -5.91 13.72 -7.46
N GLU A 68 -6.97 13.55 -8.27
CA GLU A 68 -7.96 12.48 -8.09
C GLU A 68 -7.32 11.08 -8.04
N GLU A 69 -6.08 10.97 -8.50
CA GLU A 69 -5.20 9.82 -8.44
C GLU A 69 -4.93 9.33 -7.01
N GLY A 70 -5.05 10.21 -5.99
CA GLY A 70 -4.97 9.82 -4.58
C GLY A 70 -6.01 8.77 -4.17
N ARG A 71 -7.13 8.65 -4.89
CA ARG A 71 -8.15 7.61 -4.67
C ARG A 71 -7.64 6.21 -5.02
N ASN A 72 -6.75 6.10 -6.01
CA ASN A 72 -6.22 4.82 -6.48
C ASN A 72 -5.24 4.19 -5.48
N LEU A 73 -4.63 5.01 -4.61
CA LEU A 73 -3.81 4.54 -3.50
C LEU A 73 -4.58 3.64 -2.52
N LEU A 74 -5.90 3.81 -2.41
CA LEU A 74 -6.71 3.01 -1.48
C LEU A 74 -6.66 1.52 -1.86
N LEU A 75 -6.75 1.20 -3.15
CA LEU A 75 -6.72 -0.17 -3.63
C LEU A 75 -5.33 -0.80 -3.41
N ALA A 76 -4.27 -0.05 -3.74
CA ALA A 76 -2.89 -0.48 -3.52
C ALA A 76 -2.63 -0.75 -2.02
N ALA A 77 -2.91 0.23 -1.17
CA ALA A 77 -2.71 0.12 0.27
C ALA A 77 -3.55 -1.00 0.91
N ALA A 78 -4.81 -1.18 0.47
CA ALA A 78 -5.66 -2.27 0.95
C ALA A 78 -5.12 -3.65 0.51
N SER A 79 -4.70 -3.79 -0.75
CA SER A 79 -4.16 -5.05 -1.28
C SER A 79 -2.87 -5.47 -0.55
N VAL A 80 -1.97 -4.51 -0.30
CA VAL A 80 -0.72 -4.74 0.44
C VAL A 80 -1.02 -5.05 1.91
N SER A 81 -1.92 -4.30 2.55
CA SER A 81 -2.33 -4.55 3.94
C SER A 81 -2.88 -5.97 4.10
N LEU A 82 -3.74 -6.40 3.17
CA LEU A 82 -4.33 -7.74 3.21
C LEU A 82 -3.29 -8.83 2.95
N ALA A 83 -2.33 -8.60 2.05
CA ALA A 83 -1.20 -9.50 1.80
C ALA A 83 -0.25 -9.61 3.02
N VAL A 84 -0.03 -8.51 3.73
CA VAL A 84 0.76 -8.49 4.97
C VAL A 84 0.02 -9.23 6.08
N SER A 85 -1.29 -9.00 6.26
CA SER A 85 -2.11 -9.67 7.26
C SER A 85 -2.21 -11.18 7.02
N SER A 86 -2.40 -11.62 5.77
CA SER A 86 -2.46 -13.05 5.44
C SER A 86 -1.14 -13.76 5.75
N ARG A 87 0.01 -13.10 5.53
CA ARG A 87 1.33 -13.61 5.89
C ARG A 87 1.54 -13.72 7.39
N LEU A 88 1.22 -12.67 8.13
CA LEU A 88 1.35 -12.66 9.60
C LEU A 88 0.54 -13.80 10.24
N ASN A 89 -0.61 -14.16 9.65
CA ASN A 89 -1.48 -15.22 10.15
C ASN A 89 -1.03 -16.64 9.76
N THR A 90 -0.31 -16.78 8.64
CA THR A 90 0.06 -18.10 8.09
C THR A 90 1.49 -18.52 8.45
N ASP A 91 2.34 -17.58 8.89
CA ASP A 91 3.74 -17.89 9.23
C ASP A 91 3.88 -18.51 10.63
N SER A 92 4.61 -19.62 10.70
CA SER A 92 5.08 -20.22 11.95
C SER A 92 6.39 -19.57 12.39
N TYR A 93 6.40 -18.99 13.59
CA TYR A 93 7.56 -18.24 14.12
C TYR A 93 8.52 -19.18 14.86
N SER A 94 9.45 -19.79 14.14
CA SER A 94 10.60 -20.48 14.75
C SER A 94 11.89 -19.74 14.43
N GLY A 95 12.54 -19.19 15.45
CA GLY A 95 13.85 -18.55 15.35
C GLY A 95 13.83 -17.02 15.26
N PHE A 96 14.98 -16.41 15.55
CA PHE A 96 15.18 -14.96 15.68
C PHE A 96 14.93 -14.18 14.37
N ILE A 97 15.32 -14.75 13.23
CA ILE A 97 15.14 -14.13 11.90
C ILE A 97 13.65 -13.99 11.56
N SER A 98 12.82 -14.95 11.99
CA SER A 98 11.37 -14.94 11.78
C SER A 98 10.70 -13.76 12.50
N TYR A 99 11.22 -13.37 13.67
CA TYR A 99 10.75 -12.18 14.40
C TYR A 99 11.10 -10.87 13.70
N PHE A 100 12.33 -10.74 13.18
CA PHE A 100 12.72 -9.56 12.41
C PHE A 100 11.84 -9.35 11.17
N ARG A 101 11.56 -10.45 10.44
CA ARG A 101 10.64 -10.41 9.30
C ARG A 101 9.23 -9.99 9.71
N ALA A 102 8.71 -10.55 10.81
CA ALA A 102 7.40 -10.18 11.35
C ALA A 102 7.33 -8.69 11.70
N LEU A 103 8.39 -8.17 12.31
CA LEU A 103 8.51 -6.77 12.69
C LEU A 103 8.49 -5.86 11.45
N ILE A 104 9.23 -6.18 10.39
CA ILE A 104 9.17 -5.45 9.12
C ILE A 104 7.74 -5.44 8.54
N LEU A 105 7.05 -6.59 8.57
CA LEU A 105 5.66 -6.71 8.11
C LEU A 105 4.70 -5.87 8.96
N ILE A 106 4.88 -5.82 10.28
CA ILE A 106 4.08 -4.97 11.17
C ILE A 106 4.31 -3.48 10.86
N PHE A 107 5.57 -3.07 10.68
CA PHE A 107 5.88 -1.69 10.27
C PHE A 107 5.25 -1.32 8.93
N ALA A 108 5.28 -2.25 7.96
CA ALA A 108 4.59 -2.07 6.68
C ALA A 108 3.08 -1.87 6.87
N LEU A 109 2.44 -2.70 7.72
CA LEU A 109 1.01 -2.58 8.03
C LEU A 109 0.66 -1.23 8.67
N ILE A 110 1.45 -0.80 9.66
CA ILE A 110 1.27 0.50 10.32
C ILE A 110 1.44 1.65 9.32
N GLY A 111 2.40 1.55 8.41
CA GLY A 111 2.65 2.53 7.36
C GLY A 111 1.50 2.67 6.36
N MET A 112 0.70 1.61 6.14
CA MET A 112 -0.47 1.67 5.25
C MET A 112 -1.66 2.42 5.86
N VAL A 113 -1.78 2.46 7.19
CA VAL A 113 -2.90 3.14 7.89
C VAL A 113 -3.04 4.62 7.48
N PRO A 114 -1.99 5.47 7.53
CA PRO A 114 -2.12 6.86 7.11
C PRO A 114 -2.38 7.01 5.61
N ILE A 115 -1.91 6.08 4.77
CA ILE A 115 -2.14 6.10 3.32
C ILE A 115 -3.62 5.83 3.02
N ILE A 116 -4.21 4.84 3.70
CA ILE A 116 -5.65 4.55 3.62
C ILE A 116 -6.45 5.77 4.09
N GLY A 117 -6.10 6.34 5.25
CA GLY A 117 -6.76 7.54 5.78
C GLY A 117 -6.68 8.75 4.85
N TYR A 118 -5.53 8.97 4.22
CA TYR A 118 -5.37 10.02 3.20
C TYR A 118 -6.23 9.74 1.96
N SER A 119 -6.22 8.51 1.46
CA SER A 119 -6.98 8.13 0.26
C SER A 119 -8.51 8.20 0.46
N THR A 120 -9.03 7.90 1.65
CA THR A 120 -10.48 7.97 1.94
C THR A 120 -11.01 9.41 1.94
N CYS A 121 -10.17 10.39 2.26
CA CYS A 121 -10.51 11.81 2.21
C CYS A 121 -10.86 12.32 0.81
N PHE A 122 -10.44 11.60 -0.24
CA PHE A 122 -10.85 11.91 -1.60
C PHE A 122 -12.25 11.37 -1.95
N PHE A 123 -12.74 10.35 -1.23
CA PHE A 123 -14.08 9.80 -1.43
C PHE A 123 -15.14 10.53 -0.62
N ASN A 124 -14.81 10.91 0.62
CA ASN A 124 -15.69 11.67 1.48
C ASN A 124 -14.86 12.70 2.25
N ARG A 125 -15.12 13.99 1.97
CA ARG A 125 -14.35 15.12 2.51
C ARG A 125 -14.79 15.52 3.92
N ASP A 126 -15.93 15.03 4.37
CA ASP A 126 -16.51 15.38 5.68
C ASP A 126 -15.97 14.51 6.83
N LEU A 127 -15.02 13.61 6.56
CA LEU A 127 -14.41 12.82 7.63
C LEU A 127 -13.52 13.71 8.54
N PRO A 128 -13.61 13.55 9.87
CA PRO A 128 -12.81 14.34 10.82
C PRO A 128 -11.31 14.10 10.67
N ILE A 129 -10.92 12.96 10.09
CA ILE A 129 -9.52 12.56 9.86
C ILE A 129 -8.88 13.43 8.77
N CYS A 130 -9.67 14.01 7.86
CA CYS A 130 -9.16 14.78 6.73
C CYS A 130 -8.53 16.11 7.13
N HIS A 131 -8.89 16.65 8.30
CA HIS A 131 -8.25 17.85 8.85
C HIS A 131 -6.76 17.62 9.19
N TYR A 132 -6.33 16.38 9.47
CA TYR A 132 -4.93 16.09 9.79
C TYR A 132 -4.05 15.92 8.55
N PHE A 133 -4.67 15.76 7.38
CA PHE A 133 -3.99 15.51 6.11
C PHE A 133 -4.00 16.73 5.18
N HIS A 134 -4.71 17.80 5.55
CA HIS A 134 -4.76 19.07 4.83
C HIS A 134 -3.70 20.06 5.33
#